data_AF-A0A0E9LS91-F1
#
_entry.id   AF-A0A0E9LS91-F1
#
_cell.length_a   1.000
_cell.length_b   1.000
_cell.length_c   1.000
_cell.angle_alpha   90.00
_cell.angle_beta   90.00
_cell.angle_gamma   90.00
#
_symmetry.space_group_name_H-M   'P 1'
#
loop_
_entity.id
_entity.type
_entity.pdbx_description
1 polymer ?
#
loop_
_entity_poly.entity_id
_entity_poly.type
_entity_poly.pdbx_seq_one_letter_code
_entity_poly.pdbx_strand_id
1 'polypeptide(L)'
;MSINDRYFMLCYTERIHEFAKIDEYKKWTVGTARTKYKTLDEFYQTELEINQKELIHLRTDFKRFNDLYSRYFNEQRKELFEKPKPFLEWYDKQKESCNYCGITQSELHTIVKLRDGKLTLNKKTKRSKGTLEIEKLNANLGYTFKNCVLSCPFCNNAKSNLISEDGWRAFFVPAMKEYFNSILNNDSK
;
A
#
# COMPACT_ATOMS: atom_id res chain seq x y z
N MET A 1 0.13 22.29 16.27
CA MET A 1 0.26 21.12 15.39
C MET A 1 1.75 20.84 15.23
N SER A 2 2.22 19.59 15.40
CA SER A 2 3.66 19.29 15.32
C SER A 2 4.18 19.43 13.89
N ILE A 3 5.51 19.49 13.70
CA ILE A 3 6.12 19.49 12.37
C ILE A 3 5.73 18.22 11.59
N ASN A 4 5.69 17.07 12.26
CA ASN A 4 5.27 15.80 11.67
C ASN A 4 3.81 15.85 11.19
N ASP A 5 2.91 16.45 11.98
CA ASP A 5 1.50 16.59 11.59
C ASP A 5 1.33 17.53 10.39
N ARG A 6 2.08 18.65 10.37
CA ARG A 6 2.07 19.59 9.23
C ARG A 6 2.61 18.93 7.97
N TYR A 7 3.75 18.25 8.06
CA TYR A 7 4.33 17.51 6.94
C TYR A 7 3.36 16.45 6.42
N PHE A 8 2.74 15.68 7.33
CA PHE A 8 1.75 14.69 6.97
C PHE A 8 0.55 15.30 6.24
N MET A 9 0.00 16.40 6.77
CA MET A 9 -1.11 17.12 6.14
C MET A 9 -0.76 17.54 4.71
N LEU A 10 0.39 18.21 4.50
CA LEU A 10 0.81 18.68 3.18
C LEU A 10 1.01 17.51 2.19
N CYS A 11 1.65 16.42 2.62
CA CYS A 11 1.99 15.31 1.74
C CYS A 11 0.82 14.34 1.47
N TYR A 12 -0.03 14.06 2.45
CA TYR A 12 -0.98 12.95 2.37
C TYR A 12 -2.45 13.39 2.44
N THR A 13 -2.75 14.52 3.07
CA THR A 13 -4.11 15.10 3.08
C THR A 13 -4.30 16.02 1.88
N GLU A 14 -3.47 17.04 1.76
CA GLU A 14 -3.49 18.01 0.66
C GLU A 14 -2.83 17.46 -0.62
N ARG A 15 -2.07 16.36 -0.49
CA ARG A 15 -1.42 15.64 -1.60
C ARG A 15 -0.57 16.56 -2.49
N ILE A 16 0.21 17.44 -1.87
CA ILE A 16 1.03 18.44 -2.55
C ILE A 16 2.26 17.76 -3.18
N HIS A 17 2.08 17.21 -4.38
CA HIS A 17 3.15 16.55 -5.15
C HIS A 17 3.49 17.28 -6.44
N GLU A 18 2.87 18.43 -6.67
CA GLU A 18 3.07 19.27 -7.84
C GLU A 18 2.71 20.73 -7.53
N PHE A 19 3.25 21.67 -8.30
CA PHE A 19 3.03 23.10 -8.06
C PHE A 19 1.56 23.52 -8.13
N ALA A 20 0.76 22.87 -8.99
CA ALA A 20 -0.67 23.16 -9.07
C ALA A 20 -1.41 22.88 -7.75
N LYS A 21 -0.96 21.87 -6.98
CA LYS A 21 -1.49 21.57 -5.65
C LYS A 21 -1.09 22.61 -4.60
N ILE A 22 0.06 23.26 -4.77
CA ILE A 22 0.43 24.42 -3.93
C ILE A 22 -0.53 25.59 -4.21
N ASP A 23 -0.81 25.88 -5.49
CA ASP A 23 -1.76 26.94 -5.86
C ASP A 23 -3.14 26.68 -5.29
N GLU A 24 -3.65 25.44 -5.39
CA GLU A 24 -4.92 25.01 -4.79
C GLU A 24 -4.93 25.20 -3.26
N TYR A 25 -3.91 24.68 -2.58
CA TYR A 25 -3.74 24.79 -1.13
C TYR A 25 -3.68 26.25 -0.65
N LYS A 26 -2.93 27.11 -1.36
CA LYS A 26 -2.78 28.53 -1.04
C LYS A 26 -3.90 29.42 -1.57
N LYS A 27 -4.83 28.87 -2.35
CA LYS A 27 -5.88 29.60 -3.08
C LYS A 27 -5.30 30.70 -3.97
N TRP A 28 -4.19 30.40 -4.65
CA TRP A 28 -3.56 31.29 -5.62
C TRP A 28 -4.09 31.06 -7.03
N THR A 29 -3.82 32.02 -7.91
CA THR A 29 -4.01 31.83 -9.36
C THR A 29 -3.05 30.77 -9.88
N VAL A 30 -3.53 29.91 -10.77
CA VAL A 30 -2.76 28.79 -11.34
C VAL A 30 -1.44 29.30 -11.95
N GLY A 31 -0.33 28.68 -11.54
CA GLY A 31 1.02 29.01 -11.99
C GLY A 31 1.80 29.90 -11.02
N THR A 32 1.16 30.48 -10.01
CA THR A 32 1.82 31.36 -9.03
C THR A 32 2.90 30.63 -8.23
N ALA A 33 2.66 29.38 -7.84
CA ALA A 33 3.64 28.60 -7.10
C ALA A 33 4.96 28.41 -7.87
N ARG A 34 4.90 28.30 -9.21
CA ARG A 34 6.09 28.16 -10.05
C ARG A 34 6.92 29.45 -10.17
N THR A 35 6.31 30.60 -9.94
CA THR A 35 7.05 31.87 -9.92
C THR A 35 7.69 32.12 -8.56
N LYS A 36 7.11 31.57 -7.49
CA LYS A 36 7.58 31.74 -6.11
C LYS A 36 8.62 30.72 -5.67
N TYR A 37 8.53 29.48 -6.15
CA TYR A 37 9.40 28.38 -5.71
C TYR A 37 10.04 27.68 -6.91
N LYS A 38 11.33 27.40 -6.82
CA LYS A 38 12.09 26.65 -7.84
C LYS A 38 11.83 25.16 -7.75
N THR A 39 11.60 24.64 -6.55
CA THR A 39 11.35 23.21 -6.30
C THR A 39 10.22 23.03 -5.29
N LEU A 40 9.66 21.81 -5.23
CA LEU A 40 8.72 21.46 -4.16
C LEU A 40 9.41 21.47 -2.80
N ASP A 41 10.69 21.09 -2.72
CA ASP A 41 11.47 21.10 -1.48
C ASP A 41 11.55 22.51 -0.90
N GLU A 42 11.79 23.52 -1.75
CA GLU A 42 11.80 24.93 -1.33
C GLU A 42 10.45 25.35 -0.73
N PHE A 43 9.35 24.90 -1.33
CA PHE A 43 8.02 25.11 -0.75
C PHE A 43 7.90 24.42 0.63
N TYR A 44 8.27 23.14 0.75
CA TYR A 44 8.19 22.42 2.02
C TYR A 44 9.06 23.04 3.12
N GLN A 45 10.28 23.44 2.80
CA GLN A 45 11.19 24.12 3.72
C GLN A 45 10.60 25.44 4.22
N THR A 46 10.04 26.24 3.30
CA THR A 46 9.39 27.51 3.64
C THR A 46 8.13 27.29 4.46
N GLU A 47 7.27 26.36 4.03
CA GLU A 47 5.96 26.11 4.63
C GLU A 47 6.05 25.46 6.01
N LEU A 48 7.11 24.69 6.27
CA LEU A 48 7.35 24.02 7.55
C LEU A 48 8.34 24.78 8.44
N GLU A 49 8.99 25.82 7.91
CA GLU A 49 10.03 26.60 8.59
C GLU A 49 11.23 25.72 9.01
N ILE A 50 11.69 24.88 8.09
CA ILE A 50 12.78 23.91 8.33
C ILE A 50 13.88 24.03 7.27
N ASN A 51 15.09 23.62 7.63
CA ASN A 51 16.20 23.52 6.69
C ASN A 51 16.16 22.20 5.89
N GLN A 52 17.04 22.08 4.88
CA GLN A 52 17.08 20.91 4.00
C GLN A 52 17.39 19.61 4.77
N LYS A 53 18.25 19.67 5.79
CA LYS A 53 18.65 18.49 6.58
C LYS A 53 17.45 17.97 7.38
N GLU A 54 16.67 18.86 7.96
CA GLU A 54 15.42 18.53 8.67
C GLU A 54 14.37 17.95 7.73
N LEU A 55 14.20 18.51 6.52
CA LEU A 55 13.29 17.96 5.51
C LEU A 55 13.70 16.53 5.09
N ILE A 56 15.00 16.28 4.89
CA ILE A 56 15.51 14.93 4.58
C ILE A 56 15.22 13.97 5.75
N HIS A 57 15.37 14.43 6.99
CA HIS A 57 15.08 13.62 8.16
C HIS A 57 13.59 13.25 8.22
N LEU A 58 12.68 14.23 8.04
CA LEU A 58 11.23 13.99 7.96
C LEU A 58 10.89 12.97 6.87
N ARG A 59 11.45 13.12 5.67
CA ARG A 59 11.23 12.16 4.58
C ARG A 59 11.71 10.76 4.93
N THR A 60 12.82 10.67 5.66
CA THR A 60 13.37 9.39 6.13
C THR A 60 12.43 8.74 7.14
N ASP A 61 11.91 9.51 8.11
CA ASP A 61 10.98 9.02 9.13
C ASP A 61 9.66 8.55 8.52
N PHE A 62 9.17 9.24 7.49
CA PHE A 62 7.95 8.88 6.78
C PHE A 62 8.17 7.86 5.66
N LYS A 63 9.42 7.46 5.35
CA LYS A 63 9.74 6.62 4.20
C LYS A 63 8.90 5.35 4.16
N ARG A 64 8.82 4.63 5.28
CA ARG A 64 8.07 3.36 5.37
C ARG A 64 6.58 3.57 5.12
N PHE A 65 5.99 4.60 5.72
CA PHE A 65 4.59 4.93 5.49
C PHE A 65 4.35 5.32 4.03
N ASN A 66 5.24 6.12 3.45
CA ASN A 66 5.18 6.52 2.05
C ASN A 66 5.21 5.32 1.09
N ASP A 67 6.12 4.37 1.31
CA ASP A 67 6.25 3.17 0.50
C ASP A 67 4.95 2.34 0.51
N LEU A 68 4.31 2.22 1.67
CA LEU A 68 3.03 1.51 1.80
C LEU A 68 1.84 2.33 1.27
N TYR A 69 1.83 3.64 1.48
CA TYR A 69 0.83 4.55 0.94
C TYR A 69 0.81 4.46 -0.58
N SER A 70 1.97 4.60 -1.25
CA SER A 70 2.08 4.45 -2.70
C SER A 70 1.63 3.08 -3.21
N ARG A 71 1.81 2.03 -2.41
CA ARG A 71 1.43 0.66 -2.77
C ARG A 71 -0.06 0.38 -2.61
N TYR A 72 -0.68 0.94 -1.57
CA TYR A 72 -1.98 0.46 -1.08
C TYR A 72 -3.08 1.51 -1.02
N PHE A 73 -2.73 2.80 -0.98
CA PHE A 73 -3.71 3.87 -0.88
C PHE A 73 -4.61 3.91 -2.13
N ASN A 74 -5.89 4.11 -1.86
CA ASN A 74 -6.88 4.63 -2.80
C ASN A 74 -8.00 5.28 -1.99
N GLU A 75 -8.86 6.04 -2.64
CA GLU A 75 -9.93 6.79 -1.97
C GLU A 75 -10.89 5.92 -1.14
N GLN A 76 -11.10 4.65 -1.51
CA GLN A 76 -11.95 3.74 -0.72
C GLN A 76 -11.27 3.28 0.57
N ARG A 77 -9.93 3.35 0.64
CA ARG A 77 -9.10 2.96 1.78
C ARG A 77 -8.62 4.14 2.61
N LYS A 78 -9.10 5.35 2.33
CA LYS A 78 -8.59 6.59 2.96
C LYS A 78 -8.55 6.51 4.49
N GLU A 79 -9.55 5.89 5.12
CA GLU A 79 -9.65 5.72 6.58
C GLU A 79 -8.43 4.98 7.15
N LEU A 80 -7.92 3.97 6.44
CA LEU A 80 -6.75 3.22 6.85
C LEU A 80 -5.48 4.08 6.88
N PHE A 81 -5.42 5.15 6.09
CA PHE A 81 -4.22 5.98 5.90
C PHE A 81 -4.32 7.36 6.57
N GLU A 82 -5.38 7.64 7.34
CA GLU A 82 -5.55 8.94 8.03
C GLU A 82 -4.44 9.24 9.03
N LYS A 83 -3.83 8.19 9.61
CA LYS A 83 -2.75 8.32 10.59
C LYS A 83 -1.66 7.27 10.31
N PRO A 84 -0.38 7.68 10.23
CA PRO A 84 0.72 6.74 9.95
C PRO A 84 0.84 5.63 10.98
N LYS A 85 0.84 5.98 12.28
CA LYS A 85 1.11 5.02 13.35
C LYS A 85 0.08 3.88 13.42
N PRO A 86 -1.25 4.14 13.49
CA PRO A 86 -2.24 3.06 13.46
C PRO A 86 -2.14 2.16 12.23
N PHE A 87 -1.87 2.74 11.05
CA PHE A 87 -1.72 1.96 9.82
C PHE A 87 -0.50 1.02 9.88
N LEU A 88 0.66 1.55 10.29
CA LEU A 88 1.89 0.76 10.41
C LEU A 88 1.74 -0.35 11.46
N GLU A 89 1.14 -0.06 12.61
CA GLU A 89 0.85 -1.05 13.63
C GLU A 89 -0.12 -2.14 13.13
N TRP A 90 -1.13 -1.77 12.35
CA TRP A 90 -2.04 -2.74 11.73
C TRP A 90 -1.31 -3.60 10.70
N TYR A 91 -0.49 -3.00 9.83
CA TYR A 91 0.25 -3.71 8.79
C TYR A 91 1.24 -4.72 9.38
N ASP A 92 1.96 -4.34 10.44
CA ASP A 92 2.97 -5.19 11.08
C ASP A 92 2.36 -6.44 11.72
N LYS A 93 1.14 -6.33 12.24
CA LYS A 93 0.38 -7.48 12.77
C LYS A 93 0.02 -8.52 11.70
N GLN A 94 -0.01 -8.14 10.42
CA GLN A 94 -0.30 -9.05 9.31
C GLN A 94 0.93 -9.90 8.92
N LYS A 95 2.12 -9.56 9.43
CA LYS A 95 3.37 -10.30 9.24
C LYS A 95 3.74 -10.53 7.77
N GLU A 96 3.38 -9.58 6.90
CA GLU A 96 3.56 -9.69 5.44
C GLU A 96 3.15 -11.07 4.88
N SER A 97 2.02 -11.58 5.36
CA SER A 97 1.49 -12.89 5.01
C SER A 97 0.01 -12.82 4.63
N CYS A 98 -0.43 -13.75 3.78
CA CYS A 98 -1.84 -13.88 3.44
C CYS A 98 -2.63 -14.44 4.62
N ASN A 99 -3.65 -13.73 5.07
CA ASN A 99 -4.55 -14.11 6.17
C ASN A 99 -5.38 -15.39 5.91
N TYR A 100 -5.38 -15.90 4.68
CA TYR A 100 -6.07 -17.13 4.31
C TYR A 100 -5.10 -18.31 4.20
N CYS A 101 -4.25 -18.31 3.18
CA CYS A 101 -3.35 -19.44 2.90
C CYS A 101 -2.01 -19.37 3.64
N GLY A 102 -1.68 -18.25 4.29
CA GLY A 102 -0.43 -18.09 5.02
C GLY A 102 0.80 -17.78 4.16
N ILE A 103 0.71 -17.79 2.82
CA ILE A 103 1.86 -17.48 1.97
C ILE A 103 2.39 -16.08 2.27
N THR A 104 3.69 -15.97 2.45
CA THR A 104 4.40 -14.72 2.73
C THR A 104 4.67 -13.92 1.46
N GLN A 105 4.96 -12.63 1.62
CA GLN A 105 5.35 -11.76 0.51
C GLN A 105 6.64 -12.25 -0.18
N SER A 106 7.58 -12.84 0.56
CA SER A 106 8.83 -13.41 0.03
C SER A 106 8.60 -14.70 -0.76
N GLU A 107 7.76 -15.62 -0.27
CA GLU A 107 7.37 -16.82 -1.01
C GLU A 107 6.61 -16.46 -2.30
N LEU A 108 5.74 -15.45 -2.25
CA LEU A 108 5.04 -14.98 -3.44
C LEU A 108 6.01 -14.40 -4.48
N HIS A 109 7.04 -13.66 -4.06
CA HIS A 109 8.12 -13.23 -4.96
C HIS A 109 8.93 -14.40 -5.52
N THR A 110 9.12 -15.47 -4.76
CA THR A 110 9.79 -16.70 -5.23
C THR A 110 8.97 -17.36 -6.34
N ILE A 111 7.65 -17.49 -6.16
CA ILE A 111 6.74 -17.96 -7.23
C ILE A 111 6.81 -17.08 -8.47
N VAL A 112 6.90 -15.75 -8.31
CA VAL A 112 7.05 -14.82 -9.46
C VAL A 112 8.36 -15.10 -10.21
N LYS A 113 9.47 -15.33 -9.51
CA LYS A 113 10.76 -15.67 -10.13
C LYS A 113 10.68 -17.00 -10.88
N LEU A 114 10.08 -18.02 -10.26
CA LEU A 114 9.84 -19.34 -10.86
C LEU A 114 8.95 -19.32 -12.10
N ARG A 115 8.22 -18.22 -12.31
CA ARG A 115 7.34 -18.00 -13.47
C ARG A 115 7.89 -16.90 -14.38
N ASP A 116 9.20 -16.89 -14.59
CA ASP A 116 9.89 -15.97 -15.50
C ASP A 116 9.59 -14.48 -15.20
N GLY A 117 9.49 -14.16 -13.91
CA GLY A 117 9.25 -12.80 -13.43
C GLY A 117 7.79 -12.35 -13.47
N LYS A 118 6.80 -13.24 -13.66
CA LYS A 118 5.37 -12.89 -13.66
C LYS A 118 4.51 -13.89 -12.92
N LEU A 119 3.68 -13.39 -12.00
CA LEU A 119 2.66 -14.22 -11.33
C LEU A 119 1.60 -14.76 -12.29
N THR A 120 1.18 -13.93 -13.25
CA THR A 120 0.11 -14.21 -14.20
C THR A 120 0.63 -15.09 -15.35
N LEU A 121 -0.13 -16.12 -15.72
CA LEU A 121 0.21 -17.01 -16.84
C LEU A 121 -0.03 -16.39 -18.23
N ASN A 122 -0.66 -15.21 -18.28
CA ASN A 122 -0.92 -14.48 -19.52
C ASN A 122 -0.09 -13.20 -19.59
N LYS A 123 -0.25 -12.43 -20.68
CA LYS A 123 0.47 -11.17 -20.91
C LYS A 123 0.00 -10.00 -20.05
N LYS A 124 -0.99 -10.18 -19.15
CA LYS A 124 -1.51 -9.08 -18.31
C LYS A 124 -0.48 -8.70 -17.25
N THR A 125 -0.45 -7.42 -16.89
CA THR A 125 0.49 -6.87 -15.90
C THR A 125 -0.13 -6.69 -14.52
N LYS A 126 -1.47 -6.70 -14.41
CA LYS A 126 -2.15 -6.63 -13.12
C LYS A 126 -1.73 -7.82 -12.26
N ARG A 127 -1.20 -7.55 -11.06
CA ARG A 127 -0.69 -8.53 -10.08
C ARG A 127 0.54 -9.32 -10.54
N SER A 128 1.17 -8.98 -11.66
CA SER A 128 2.33 -9.73 -12.17
C SER A 128 3.50 -9.75 -11.20
N LYS A 129 3.65 -8.69 -10.38
CA LYS A 129 4.70 -8.57 -9.36
C LYS A 129 4.49 -9.43 -8.11
N GLY A 130 3.33 -10.06 -7.96
CA GLY A 130 3.01 -10.87 -6.79
C GLY A 130 3.11 -10.08 -5.49
N THR A 131 2.33 -9.00 -5.36
CA THR A 131 2.25 -8.20 -4.13
C THR A 131 1.00 -8.58 -3.37
N LEU A 132 1.10 -8.78 -2.05
CA LEU A 132 -0.06 -8.95 -1.17
C LEU A 132 -0.97 -7.73 -1.30
N GLU A 133 -2.27 -7.93 -1.20
CA GLU A 133 -3.32 -6.93 -1.40
C GLU A 133 -4.09 -6.70 -0.09
N ILE A 134 -4.61 -5.49 0.13
CA ILE A 134 -5.58 -5.24 1.21
C ILE A 134 -6.97 -5.70 0.75
N GLU A 135 -7.50 -6.70 1.43
CA GLU A 135 -8.81 -7.31 1.15
C GLU A 135 -9.79 -7.10 2.31
N LYS A 136 -11.08 -7.02 1.97
CA LYS A 136 -12.16 -6.97 2.95
C LYS A 136 -12.59 -8.38 3.35
N LEU A 137 -12.72 -8.63 4.65
CA LEU A 137 -13.29 -9.88 5.17
C LEU A 137 -14.77 -10.01 4.76
N ASN A 138 -15.54 -8.97 5.03
CA ASN A 138 -16.91 -8.82 4.57
C ASN A 138 -17.00 -7.78 3.43
N ALA A 139 -17.45 -8.22 2.26
CA ALA A 139 -17.58 -7.39 1.07
C ALA A 139 -18.64 -6.27 1.20
N ASN A 140 -19.62 -6.43 2.10
CA ASN A 140 -20.69 -5.44 2.32
C ASN A 140 -20.28 -4.30 3.25
N LEU A 141 -19.14 -4.42 3.94
CA LEU A 141 -18.61 -3.39 4.83
C LEU A 141 -17.52 -2.56 4.13
N GLY A 142 -17.17 -1.41 4.73
CA GLY A 142 -16.08 -0.53 4.27
C GLY A 142 -14.68 -1.07 4.57
N TYR A 143 -13.65 -0.36 4.12
CA TYR A 143 -12.26 -0.66 4.47
C TYR A 143 -11.95 -0.06 5.85
N THR A 144 -11.85 -0.92 6.88
CA THR A 144 -11.53 -0.53 8.25
C THR A 144 -10.49 -1.48 8.83
N PHE A 145 -9.77 -1.09 9.89
CA PHE A 145 -8.77 -1.98 10.51
C PHE A 145 -9.34 -3.31 10.98
N LYS A 146 -10.65 -3.38 11.30
CA LYS A 146 -11.34 -4.59 11.74
C LYS A 146 -11.84 -5.45 10.57
N ASN A 147 -12.17 -4.84 9.43
CA ASN A 147 -12.71 -5.54 8.27
C ASN A 147 -11.64 -5.80 7.19
N CYS A 148 -10.39 -5.41 7.40
CA CYS A 148 -9.31 -5.56 6.42
C CYS A 148 -8.21 -6.49 6.88
N VAL A 149 -7.66 -7.23 5.91
CA VAL A 149 -6.52 -8.13 6.07
C VAL A 149 -5.61 -8.08 4.85
N LEU A 150 -4.39 -8.61 4.97
CA LEU A 150 -3.57 -8.91 3.79
C LEU A 150 -3.99 -10.24 3.15
N SER A 151 -4.07 -10.25 1.82
CA SER A 151 -4.41 -11.42 1.03
C SER A 151 -3.51 -11.54 -0.19
N CYS A 152 -3.11 -12.76 -0.56
CA CYS A 152 -2.36 -12.93 -1.80
C CYS A 152 -3.29 -12.76 -3.02
N PRO A 153 -2.75 -12.39 -4.20
CA PRO A 153 -3.54 -12.21 -5.40
C PRO A 153 -4.36 -13.45 -5.82
N PHE A 154 -3.91 -14.66 -5.46
CA PHE A 154 -4.67 -15.89 -5.74
C PHE A 154 -5.92 -15.99 -4.85
N CYS A 155 -5.75 -15.86 -3.53
CA CYS A 155 -6.89 -15.94 -2.59
C CYS A 155 -7.91 -14.84 -2.86
N ASN A 156 -7.46 -13.59 -3.01
CA ASN A 156 -8.38 -12.47 -3.26
C ASN A 156 -9.19 -12.66 -4.55
N ASN A 157 -8.52 -13.09 -5.63
CA ASN A 157 -9.17 -13.27 -6.92
C ASN A 157 -10.12 -14.48 -6.91
N ALA A 158 -9.70 -15.60 -6.34
CA ALA A 158 -10.50 -16.82 -6.31
C ALA A 158 -11.71 -16.72 -5.37
N LYS A 159 -11.55 -16.08 -4.20
CA LYS A 159 -12.67 -15.84 -3.28
C LYS A 159 -13.67 -14.85 -3.88
N SER A 160 -13.19 -13.72 -4.41
CA SER A 160 -14.00 -12.66 -5.00
C SER A 160 -15.15 -12.24 -4.04
N ASN A 161 -16.24 -11.70 -4.58
CA ASN A 161 -17.50 -11.50 -3.87
C ASN A 161 -18.44 -12.72 -4.00
N LEU A 162 -17.90 -13.88 -4.39
CA LEU A 162 -18.68 -15.07 -4.72
C LEU A 162 -18.69 -16.10 -3.59
N ILE A 163 -17.64 -16.11 -2.76
CA ILE A 163 -17.45 -17.12 -1.71
C ILE A 163 -17.34 -16.42 -0.35
N SER A 164 -18.09 -16.92 0.64
CA SER A 164 -18.00 -16.45 2.02
C SER A 164 -16.60 -16.69 2.60
N GLU A 165 -16.25 -15.96 3.66
CA GLU A 165 -14.98 -16.21 4.35
C GLU A 165 -14.87 -17.65 4.86
N ASP A 166 -15.91 -18.15 5.52
CA ASP A 166 -15.93 -19.50 6.08
C ASP A 166 -15.82 -20.58 4.99
N GLY A 167 -16.55 -20.42 3.88
CA GLY A 167 -16.47 -21.35 2.75
C GLY A 167 -15.09 -21.34 2.10
N TRP A 168 -14.48 -20.16 1.93
CA TRP A 168 -13.12 -20.04 1.40
C TRP A 168 -12.10 -20.76 2.30
N ARG A 169 -12.17 -20.54 3.62
CA ARG A 169 -11.28 -21.17 4.60
C ARG A 169 -11.46 -22.68 4.67
N ALA A 170 -12.69 -23.18 4.68
CA ALA A 170 -12.97 -24.60 4.85
C ALA A 170 -12.57 -25.43 3.62
N PHE A 171 -12.92 -24.97 2.41
CA PHE A 171 -12.83 -25.81 1.21
C PHE A 171 -11.63 -25.48 0.31
N PHE A 172 -11.22 -24.21 0.24
CA PHE A 172 -10.27 -23.77 -0.80
C PHE A 172 -8.88 -23.46 -0.25
N VAL A 173 -8.77 -22.98 0.99
CA VAL A 173 -7.47 -22.72 1.61
C VAL A 173 -6.57 -23.96 1.66
N PRO A 174 -7.04 -25.18 2.01
CA PRO A 174 -6.20 -26.38 1.99
C PRO A 174 -5.60 -26.65 0.60
N ALA A 175 -6.46 -26.67 -0.44
CA ALA A 175 -6.03 -26.89 -1.82
C ALA A 175 -5.07 -25.79 -2.33
N MET A 176 -5.30 -24.54 -1.92
CA MET A 176 -4.41 -23.42 -2.28
C MET A 176 -3.01 -23.59 -1.68
N LYS A 177 -2.92 -24.07 -0.43
CA LYS A 177 -1.64 -24.37 0.22
C LYS A 177 -0.90 -25.50 -0.50
N GLU A 178 -1.60 -26.58 -0.83
CA GLU A 178 -1.02 -27.69 -1.61
C GLU A 178 -0.49 -27.21 -2.96
N TYR A 179 -1.24 -26.35 -3.65
CA TYR A 179 -0.81 -25.76 -4.92
C TYR A 179 0.48 -24.94 -4.76
N PHE A 180 0.56 -24.06 -3.76
CA PHE A 180 1.78 -23.28 -3.53
C PHE A 180 2.98 -24.14 -3.13
N ASN A 181 2.77 -25.14 -2.27
CA ASN A 181 3.80 -26.09 -1.90
C ASN A 181 4.32 -26.86 -3.12
N SER A 182 3.47 -27.22 -4.07
CA SER A 182 3.92 -27.90 -5.29
C SER A 182 4.81 -27.03 -6.18
N ILE A 183 4.62 -25.71 -6.18
CA ILE A 183 5.49 -24.78 -6.91
C ILE A 183 6.81 -24.58 -6.16
N LEU A 184 6.73 -24.29 -4.85
CA LEU A 184 7.88 -23.93 -4.04
C LEU A 184 8.82 -25.13 -3.79
N ASN A 185 8.29 -26.34 -3.63
CA ASN A 185 9.09 -27.54 -3.41
C ASN A 185 9.70 -28.11 -4.70
N ASN A 186 9.14 -27.78 -5.87
CA ASN A 186 9.74 -28.17 -7.15
C ASN A 186 11.02 -27.38 -7.47
N ASP A 187 11.29 -26.29 -6.74
CA ASP A 187 12.52 -25.50 -6.83
C ASP A 187 13.68 -26.11 -6.01
N SER A 188 13.40 -27.18 -5.25
CA SER A 188 14.40 -27.91 -4.44
C SER A 188 14.95 -29.17 -5.15
N LYS A 189 14.72 -29.31 -6.45
CA LYS A 189 15.20 -30.44 -7.28
C LYS A 189 16.08 -29.97 -8.42
#